data_AF-A0A451A249-F1
#
_entry.id   AF-A0A451A249-F1
#
_cell.length_a   1.000
_cell.length_b   1.000
_cell.length_c   1.000
_cell.angle_alpha   90.00
_cell.angle_beta   90.00
_cell.angle_gamma   90.00
#
_symmetry.space_group_name_H-M   'P 1'
#
loop_
_entity.id
_entity.type
_entity.pdbx_description
1 polymer ?
#
loop_
_entity_poly.entity_id
_entity_poly.type
_entity_poly.pdbx_seq_one_letter_code
_entity_poly.pdbx_strand_id
1 'polypeptide(L)'
;MTIYEDAKIGNSLEIPSLIGEEPVDDLDEVSEVIPFTYSITSYGADYLVDSLVDRIKKKDIVIPKFNWNQPEETNVEGFQRQYVWPRPTADRFIESLLLGLPVPGIFLFKEKPSSLSLVLDGHQRLFTLFSYYEGIINGKEYRLANVQEQFEGKRYKDLDVGDRRRLDDSIIHTTIIRQDEPTDDQSSIYSIFERLNKGGINLQPQEIRVALYHGKFVRVLQALNNREAWRELYGKESSRLKDMEMILRFFAFLYYSDQYRGPLKDFLNRYMATNQNLQKQSEQELNGIFERTTQTILTGIGAKAFRPDRAVNAAVVDSLMVGVAKRLDKGNIEDKRYLKKQFDALMENTEYTKAIEANTADKINVERRLRLAEEAFSQAP
;
A
#
# COMPACT_ATOMS: atom_id res chain seq x y z
N MET A 1 -0.37 1.68 -54.14
CA MET A 1 -1.37 2.70 -53.79
C MET A 1 -2.26 2.08 -52.73
N THR A 2 -1.94 2.24 -51.43
CA THR A 2 -2.59 3.20 -50.50
C THR A 2 -4.11 3.04 -50.55
N ILE A 3 -4.80 2.70 -49.46
CA ILE A 3 -5.05 3.63 -48.34
C ILE A 3 -5.22 2.84 -47.02
N TYR A 4 -4.31 3.06 -46.07
CA TYR A 4 -4.57 2.89 -44.63
C TYR A 4 -4.94 4.30 -44.14
N GLU A 5 -6.11 4.47 -43.54
CA GLU A 5 -6.44 5.67 -42.76
C GLU A 5 -6.70 5.27 -41.31
N ASP A 6 -5.87 5.85 -40.44
CA ASP A 6 -5.84 5.71 -39.00
C ASP A 6 -7.13 6.25 -38.34
N ALA A 7 -7.87 5.38 -37.66
CA ALA A 7 -8.77 5.80 -36.60
C ALA A 7 -8.05 5.65 -35.24
N LYS A 8 -7.25 6.67 -34.88
CA LYS A 8 -6.79 6.88 -33.52
C LYS A 8 -7.98 7.23 -32.63
N ILE A 9 -8.53 6.26 -31.91
CA ILE A 9 -9.37 6.54 -30.75
C ILE A 9 -8.43 6.65 -29.54
N GLY A 10 -7.94 7.86 -29.32
CA GLY A 10 -7.32 8.26 -28.07
C GLY A 10 -8.41 8.37 -27.00
N ASN A 11 -8.37 7.47 -26.02
CA ASN A 11 -8.96 7.69 -24.71
C ASN A 11 -8.06 7.00 -23.68
N SER A 12 -6.84 7.53 -23.56
CA SER A 12 -6.06 7.34 -22.34
C SER A 12 -6.83 8.02 -21.22
N LEU A 13 -7.45 7.22 -20.35
CA LEU A 13 -7.95 7.68 -19.06
C LEU A 13 -6.79 8.39 -18.35
N GLU A 14 -6.79 9.72 -18.36
CA GLU A 14 -5.89 10.51 -17.54
C GLU A 14 -6.20 10.16 -16.09
N ILE A 15 -5.26 9.43 -15.47
CA ILE A 15 -5.20 9.25 -14.02
C ILE A 15 -5.18 10.66 -13.43
N PRO A 16 -6.03 10.98 -12.42
CA PRO A 16 -6.02 12.30 -11.80
C PRO A 16 -4.59 12.68 -11.45
N SER A 17 -4.12 13.81 -11.98
CA SER A 17 -2.78 14.30 -11.73
C SER A 17 -2.59 14.46 -10.22
N LEU A 18 -1.57 13.79 -9.69
CA LEU A 18 -1.09 13.87 -8.30
C LEU A 18 -0.46 15.25 -8.04
N ILE A 19 -1.22 16.32 -8.24
CA ILE A 19 -0.75 17.69 -8.06
C ILE A 19 -0.46 17.90 -6.57
N GLY A 20 0.83 17.88 -6.22
CA GLY A 20 1.31 18.27 -4.90
C GLY A 20 1.88 17.16 -4.01
N GLU A 21 2.05 15.93 -4.52
CA GLU A 21 2.81 14.88 -3.81
C GLU A 21 4.32 15.12 -3.88
N GLU A 22 5.03 14.61 -2.88
CA GLU A 22 6.48 14.63 -2.88
C GLU A 22 7.02 13.61 -3.90
N PRO A 23 7.81 14.03 -4.90
CA PRO A 23 8.40 13.09 -5.85
C PRO A 23 9.46 12.23 -5.14
N VAL A 24 9.31 10.91 -5.23
CA VAL A 24 10.29 9.93 -4.76
C VAL A 24 10.94 9.25 -5.95
N ASP A 25 12.25 9.29 -6.00
CA ASP A 25 13.10 8.59 -6.96
C ASP A 25 13.43 7.19 -6.42
N ASP A 26 12.76 6.18 -6.98
CA ASP A 26 12.91 4.75 -6.67
C ASP A 26 13.00 3.96 -7.99
N LEU A 27 14.18 3.99 -8.58
CA LEU A 27 14.42 3.70 -10.00
C LEU A 27 14.08 2.26 -10.43
N ASP A 28 14.15 1.30 -9.52
CA ASP A 28 13.98 -0.13 -9.85
C ASP A 28 12.60 -0.69 -9.47
N GLU A 29 11.81 0.00 -8.65
CA GLU A 29 10.57 -0.56 -8.07
C GLU A 29 9.59 -1.08 -9.14
N VAL A 30 9.51 -0.40 -10.28
CA VAL A 30 8.60 -0.75 -11.39
C VAL A 30 9.08 -1.98 -12.15
N SER A 31 10.39 -2.22 -12.23
CA SER A 31 10.99 -3.34 -12.97
C SER A 31 11.14 -4.61 -12.13
N GLU A 32 11.03 -4.52 -10.80
CA GLU A 32 11.13 -5.67 -9.90
C GLU A 32 10.04 -6.72 -10.11
N VAL A 33 10.49 -7.97 -10.30
CA VAL A 33 9.63 -9.15 -10.41
C VAL A 33 9.95 -10.12 -9.27
N ILE A 34 8.94 -10.45 -8.47
CA ILE A 34 9.03 -11.49 -7.44
C ILE A 34 9.00 -12.87 -8.11
N PRO A 35 10.01 -13.75 -7.90
CA PRO A 35 10.02 -15.09 -8.48
C PRO A 35 8.89 -15.97 -7.92
N PHE A 36 8.29 -16.80 -8.78
CA PHE A 36 7.07 -17.56 -8.46
C PHE A 36 7.40 -18.98 -7.98
N THR A 37 7.20 -19.25 -6.69
CA THR A 37 7.10 -20.62 -6.15
C THR A 37 6.04 -20.67 -5.07
N TYR A 38 4.82 -21.12 -5.41
CA TYR A 38 3.76 -21.34 -4.44
C TYR A 38 2.74 -22.39 -4.89
N SER A 39 2.03 -22.96 -3.92
CA SER A 39 0.79 -23.70 -4.14
C SER A 39 -0.38 -22.89 -3.62
N ILE A 40 -1.36 -22.64 -4.49
CA ILE A 40 -2.65 -22.05 -4.12
C ILE A 40 -3.78 -22.98 -4.51
N THR A 41 -4.83 -22.92 -3.71
CA THR A 41 -6.12 -23.48 -4.06
C THR A 41 -7.09 -22.33 -4.31
N SER A 42 -7.72 -22.33 -5.48
CA SER A 42 -8.82 -21.41 -5.80
C SER A 42 -10.10 -22.18 -6.07
N TYR A 43 -11.22 -21.70 -5.54
CA TYR A 43 -12.54 -22.27 -5.81
C TYR A 43 -13.60 -21.18 -5.96
N GLY A 44 -14.63 -21.47 -6.75
CA GLY A 44 -15.80 -20.59 -6.90
C GLY A 44 -16.75 -20.70 -5.71
N ALA A 45 -17.29 -19.58 -5.27
CA ALA A 45 -18.27 -19.48 -4.20
C ALA A 45 -19.31 -18.40 -4.55
N ASP A 46 -20.24 -18.73 -5.43
CA ASP A 46 -21.26 -17.78 -5.86
C ASP A 46 -22.15 -17.35 -4.68
N TYR A 47 -22.31 -16.05 -4.51
CA TYR A 47 -23.14 -15.46 -3.46
C TYR A 47 -24.26 -14.62 -4.06
N LEU A 48 -25.44 -14.68 -3.44
CA LEU A 48 -26.48 -13.69 -3.61
C LEU A 48 -26.00 -12.32 -3.11
N VAL A 49 -26.48 -11.25 -3.71
CA VAL A 49 -26.09 -9.88 -3.35
C VAL A 49 -26.45 -9.57 -1.90
N ASP A 50 -27.65 -9.93 -1.46
CA ASP A 50 -28.10 -9.71 -0.08
C ASP A 50 -27.17 -10.40 0.94
N SER A 51 -26.73 -11.60 0.61
CA SER A 51 -25.87 -12.46 1.40
C SER A 51 -24.45 -11.89 1.48
N LEU A 52 -23.95 -11.27 0.41
CA LEU A 52 -22.69 -10.52 0.45
C LEU A 52 -22.79 -9.31 1.38
N VAL A 53 -23.86 -8.53 1.25
CA VAL A 53 -24.10 -7.36 2.12
C VAL A 53 -24.17 -7.77 3.57
N ASP A 54 -24.88 -8.85 3.89
CA ASP A 54 -24.97 -9.41 5.24
C ASP A 54 -23.62 -9.86 5.80
N ARG A 55 -22.80 -10.54 4.97
CA ARG A 55 -21.45 -10.94 5.37
C ARG A 55 -20.55 -9.74 5.64
N ILE A 56 -20.69 -8.65 4.89
CA ILE A 56 -19.98 -7.39 5.14
C ILE A 56 -20.43 -6.79 6.48
N LYS A 57 -21.75 -6.75 6.75
CA LYS A 57 -22.32 -6.24 8.02
C LYS A 57 -21.85 -7.03 9.22
N LYS A 58 -21.80 -8.36 9.11
CA LYS A 58 -21.31 -9.28 10.14
C LYS A 58 -19.78 -9.29 10.27
N LYS A 59 -19.08 -8.55 9.41
CA LYS A 59 -17.61 -8.50 9.30
C LYS A 59 -16.95 -9.82 8.90
N ASP A 60 -17.70 -10.76 8.30
CA ASP A 60 -17.19 -12.00 7.71
C ASP A 60 -16.37 -11.74 6.44
N ILE A 61 -16.79 -10.73 5.67
CA ILE A 61 -16.01 -10.13 4.58
C ILE A 61 -15.58 -8.76 5.05
N VAL A 62 -14.27 -8.60 5.22
CA VAL A 62 -13.71 -7.31 5.60
C VAL A 62 -13.46 -6.53 4.31
N ILE A 63 -14.36 -5.59 4.01
CA ILE A 63 -14.03 -4.46 3.15
C ILE A 63 -13.22 -3.52 4.04
N PRO A 64 -11.91 -3.41 3.87
CA PRO A 64 -11.17 -2.68 4.87
C PRO A 64 -11.48 -1.18 4.66
N LYS A 65 -11.69 -0.46 5.76
CA LYS A 65 -12.12 0.94 5.79
C LYS A 65 -11.03 1.80 6.44
N PHE A 66 -10.78 2.98 5.87
CA PHE A 66 -9.97 4.03 6.45
C PHE A 66 -10.96 5.08 6.92
N ASN A 67 -11.33 5.00 8.19
CA ASN A 67 -11.70 6.21 8.90
C ASN A 67 -10.68 6.36 10.02
N TRP A 68 -9.58 7.05 9.70
CA TRP A 68 -8.42 7.22 10.58
C TRP A 68 -8.75 7.92 11.91
N ASN A 69 -9.94 8.52 12.01
CA ASN A 69 -10.44 9.18 13.21
C ASN A 69 -11.27 8.26 14.13
N GLN A 70 -11.45 6.99 13.77
CA GLN A 70 -12.15 6.02 14.61
C GLN A 70 -11.39 4.69 14.59
N PRO A 71 -10.65 4.33 15.67
CA PRO A 71 -10.13 2.98 15.81
C PRO A 71 -11.33 2.03 15.92
N GLU A 72 -11.60 1.23 14.88
CA GLU A 72 -12.58 0.16 14.99
C GLU A 72 -11.97 -1.04 15.75
N GLU A 73 -12.79 -1.69 16.58
CA GLU A 73 -12.48 -2.89 17.37
C GLU A 73 -12.12 -4.15 16.54
N THR A 74 -11.86 -4.01 15.24
CA THR A 74 -11.49 -5.12 14.37
C THR A 74 -9.98 -5.29 14.35
N ASN A 75 -9.48 -6.50 14.60
CA ASN A 75 -8.06 -6.85 14.45
C ASN A 75 -7.51 -6.69 13.01
N VAL A 76 -8.36 -6.34 12.04
CA VAL A 76 -7.99 -5.99 10.67
C VAL A 76 -8.03 -4.47 10.54
N GLU A 77 -6.96 -3.81 10.96
CA GLU A 77 -6.78 -2.38 10.73
C GLU A 77 -6.09 -2.13 9.39
N GLY A 78 -6.68 -1.23 8.63
CA GLY A 78 -6.01 -0.52 7.56
C GLY A 78 -5.99 -1.24 6.23
N PHE A 79 -6.96 -0.92 5.37
CA PHE A 79 -6.80 -0.91 3.91
C PHE A 79 -8.06 -0.31 3.24
N GLN A 80 -8.10 0.99 2.99
CA GLN A 80 -9.05 1.55 2.03
C GLN A 80 -8.31 2.01 0.79
N ARG A 81 -8.66 1.44 -0.36
CA ARG A 81 -8.73 2.31 -1.53
C ARG A 81 -9.79 3.34 -1.19
N GLN A 82 -9.49 4.64 -1.28
CA GLN A 82 -10.57 5.62 -1.29
C GLN A 82 -11.63 5.14 -2.29
N TYR A 83 -12.91 5.29 -1.94
CA TYR A 83 -13.95 4.99 -2.89
C TYR A 83 -13.83 6.00 -4.04
N VAL A 84 -13.35 5.52 -5.19
CA VAL A 84 -12.96 6.37 -6.33
C VAL A 84 -13.95 6.27 -7.49
N TRP A 85 -14.91 5.34 -7.42
CA TRP A 85 -15.94 5.25 -8.45
C TRP A 85 -16.75 6.54 -8.50
N PRO A 86 -16.79 7.22 -9.66
CA PRO A 86 -17.71 8.32 -9.88
C PRO A 86 -19.15 7.84 -9.69
N ARG A 87 -20.03 8.75 -9.25
CA ARG A 87 -21.44 8.43 -9.02
C ARG A 87 -22.13 7.70 -10.20
N PRO A 88 -21.90 8.08 -11.47
CA PRO A 88 -22.49 7.35 -12.59
C PRO A 88 -22.04 5.89 -12.71
N THR A 89 -20.79 5.58 -12.38
CA THR A 89 -20.26 4.21 -12.41
C THR A 89 -20.92 3.35 -11.33
N ALA A 90 -21.08 3.92 -10.13
CA ALA A 90 -21.75 3.27 -9.01
C ALA A 90 -23.22 2.93 -9.34
N ASP A 91 -23.95 3.92 -9.86
CA ASP A 91 -25.36 3.80 -10.21
C ASP A 91 -25.59 2.76 -11.32
N ARG A 92 -24.77 2.79 -12.39
CA ARG A 92 -24.85 1.80 -13.48
C ARG A 92 -24.54 0.38 -13.04
N PHE A 93 -23.65 0.22 -12.06
CA PHE A 93 -23.38 -1.09 -11.48
C PHE A 93 -24.61 -1.65 -10.74
N ILE A 94 -25.30 -0.82 -9.93
CA ILE A 94 -26.56 -1.22 -9.29
C ILE A 94 -27.65 -1.51 -10.33
N GLU A 95 -27.77 -0.67 -11.36
CA GLU A 95 -28.72 -0.88 -12.46
C GLU A 95 -28.46 -2.20 -13.18
N SER A 96 -27.20 -2.56 -13.43
CA SER A 96 -26.85 -3.83 -14.08
C SER A 96 -27.44 -5.03 -13.33
N LEU A 97 -27.36 -5.02 -12.00
CA LEU A 97 -27.94 -6.06 -11.14
C LEU A 97 -29.48 -6.02 -11.15
N LEU A 98 -30.09 -4.83 -11.08
CA LEU A 98 -31.54 -4.67 -11.17
C LEU A 98 -32.13 -5.19 -12.50
N LEU A 99 -31.35 -5.09 -13.58
CA LEU A 99 -31.68 -5.60 -14.91
C LEU A 99 -31.34 -7.10 -15.09
N GLY A 100 -30.70 -7.73 -14.11
CA GLY A 100 -30.25 -9.13 -14.21
C GLY A 100 -29.08 -9.34 -15.18
N LEU A 101 -28.29 -8.29 -15.46
CA LEU A 101 -27.11 -8.38 -16.32
C LEU A 101 -25.92 -8.96 -15.53
N PRO A 102 -25.05 -9.75 -16.18
CA PRO A 102 -23.85 -10.25 -15.54
C PRO A 102 -22.89 -9.10 -15.21
N VAL A 103 -22.35 -9.12 -14.00
CA VAL A 103 -21.30 -8.21 -13.55
C VAL A 103 -19.98 -8.95 -13.38
N PRO A 104 -18.82 -8.26 -13.42
CA PRO A 104 -17.56 -8.91 -13.09
C PRO A 104 -17.62 -9.57 -11.72
N GLY A 105 -16.86 -10.66 -11.53
CA GLY A 105 -16.77 -11.37 -10.24
C GLY A 105 -15.77 -10.74 -9.28
N ILE A 106 -15.88 -11.06 -7.99
CA ILE A 106 -14.98 -10.57 -6.94
C ILE A 106 -13.94 -11.63 -6.57
N PHE A 107 -12.81 -11.21 -6.03
CA PHE A 107 -11.78 -12.12 -5.52
C PHE A 107 -11.63 -11.92 -4.03
N LEU A 108 -11.71 -13.00 -3.27
CA LEU A 108 -11.52 -13.00 -1.82
C LEU A 108 -10.32 -13.88 -1.46
N PHE A 109 -9.56 -13.46 -0.47
CA PHE A 109 -8.53 -14.26 0.17
C PHE A 109 -9.03 -14.77 1.52
N LYS A 110 -8.77 -16.05 1.82
CA LYS A 110 -8.93 -16.61 3.15
C LYS A 110 -7.61 -17.22 3.60
N GLU A 111 -7.08 -16.73 4.72
CA GLU A 111 -5.89 -17.30 5.35
C GLU A 111 -6.17 -18.71 5.89
N LYS A 112 -7.32 -18.91 6.55
CA LYS A 112 -7.76 -20.20 7.10
C LYS A 112 -9.24 -20.43 6.80
N PRO A 113 -9.76 -21.67 6.88
CA PRO A 113 -11.17 -21.93 6.63
C PRO A 113 -12.14 -21.10 7.47
N SER A 114 -11.76 -20.85 8.72
CA SER A 114 -12.52 -20.05 9.70
C SER A 114 -12.10 -18.57 9.75
N SER A 115 -11.13 -18.14 8.94
CA SER A 115 -10.70 -16.74 8.95
C SER A 115 -11.70 -15.87 8.19
N LEU A 116 -11.65 -14.58 8.51
CA LEU A 116 -12.30 -13.54 7.72
C LEU A 116 -11.81 -13.59 6.27
N SER A 117 -12.67 -13.17 5.34
CA SER A 117 -12.32 -12.99 3.95
C SER A 117 -11.81 -11.58 3.69
N LEU A 118 -10.59 -11.47 3.17
CA LEU A 118 -10.02 -10.21 2.70
C LEU A 118 -10.37 -10.01 1.22
N VAL A 119 -10.79 -8.81 0.85
CA VAL A 119 -11.15 -8.50 -0.55
C VAL A 119 -9.88 -8.25 -1.37
N LEU A 120 -9.58 -9.14 -2.32
CA LEU A 120 -8.47 -8.98 -3.26
C LEU A 120 -8.85 -8.12 -4.47
N ASP A 121 -10.07 -8.26 -4.97
CA ASP A 121 -10.64 -7.43 -6.03
C ASP A 121 -12.15 -7.32 -5.85
N GLY A 122 -12.74 -6.23 -6.36
CA GLY A 122 -14.17 -5.95 -6.21
C GLY A 122 -14.53 -5.01 -5.07
N HIS A 123 -13.54 -4.37 -4.43
CA HIS A 123 -13.77 -3.40 -3.35
C HIS A 123 -14.84 -2.36 -3.70
N GLN A 124 -14.71 -1.70 -4.86
CA GLN A 124 -15.64 -0.63 -5.25
C GLN A 124 -17.06 -1.15 -5.47
N ARG A 125 -17.20 -2.38 -5.99
CA ARG A 125 -18.50 -3.06 -6.18
C ARG A 125 -19.14 -3.38 -4.83
N LEU A 126 -18.41 -4.05 -3.95
CA LEU A 126 -18.89 -4.40 -2.61
C LEU A 126 -19.24 -3.16 -1.77
N PHE A 127 -18.43 -2.11 -1.83
CA PHE A 127 -18.72 -0.85 -1.15
C PHE A 127 -19.98 -0.18 -1.71
N THR A 128 -20.16 -0.19 -3.04
CA THR A 128 -21.36 0.36 -3.69
C THR A 128 -22.62 -0.40 -3.28
N LEU A 129 -22.58 -1.74 -3.26
CA LEU A 129 -23.69 -2.57 -2.76
C LEU A 129 -24.04 -2.23 -1.32
N PHE A 130 -23.05 -2.30 -0.44
CA PHE A 130 -23.23 -2.00 0.97
C PHE A 130 -23.83 -0.61 1.15
N SER A 131 -23.29 0.40 0.48
CA SER A 131 -23.77 1.79 0.55
C SER A 131 -25.20 1.95 0.04
N TYR A 132 -25.60 1.23 -1.00
CA TYR A 132 -26.96 1.29 -1.53
C TYR A 132 -27.97 0.64 -0.59
N TYR A 133 -27.63 -0.50 0.01
CA TYR A 133 -28.45 -1.18 1.02
C TYR A 133 -28.60 -0.37 2.31
N GLU A 134 -27.50 0.24 2.78
CA GLU A 134 -27.53 1.16 3.93
C GLU A 134 -28.21 2.50 3.60
N GLY A 135 -28.37 2.81 2.31
CA GLY A 135 -28.96 4.06 1.84
C GLY A 135 -28.06 5.28 2.04
N ILE A 136 -26.76 5.09 2.30
CA ILE A 136 -25.79 6.18 2.51
C ILE A 136 -24.51 5.88 1.73
N ILE A 137 -24.05 6.87 0.96
CA ILE A 137 -22.74 6.87 0.29
C ILE A 137 -22.00 8.18 0.58
N ASN A 138 -20.75 8.08 1.04
CA ASN A 138 -19.93 9.25 1.39
C ASN A 138 -20.67 10.27 2.28
N GLY A 139 -21.43 9.78 3.26
CA GLY A 139 -22.20 10.61 4.20
C GLY A 139 -23.47 11.26 3.63
N LYS A 140 -23.86 10.95 2.40
CA LYS A 140 -25.08 11.45 1.75
C LYS A 140 -26.06 10.31 1.46
N GLU A 141 -27.34 10.62 1.40
CA GLU A 141 -28.37 9.63 1.04
C GLU A 141 -28.10 9.06 -0.36
N TYR A 142 -28.09 7.73 -0.47
CA TYR A 142 -27.89 7.03 -1.75
C TYR A 142 -29.23 6.92 -2.49
N ARG A 143 -29.40 7.73 -3.54
CA ARG A 143 -30.47 7.59 -4.54
C ARG A 143 -29.90 7.38 -5.93
N LEU A 144 -30.45 6.45 -6.71
CA LEU A 144 -30.00 6.25 -8.08
C LEU A 144 -30.33 7.49 -8.92
N ALA A 145 -29.37 7.99 -9.69
CA ALA A 145 -29.56 9.18 -10.52
C ALA A 145 -29.13 8.97 -11.98
N ASN A 146 -28.21 8.03 -12.24
CA ASN A 146 -27.64 7.81 -13.57
C ASN A 146 -28.08 6.46 -14.15
N VAL A 147 -29.38 6.22 -14.12
CA VAL A 147 -30.04 4.94 -14.45
C VAL A 147 -31.31 5.21 -15.28
N GLN A 148 -31.93 4.17 -15.80
CA GLN A 148 -33.24 4.26 -16.47
C GLN A 148 -34.33 4.85 -15.56
N GLU A 149 -35.29 5.52 -16.19
CA GLU A 149 -36.40 6.25 -15.53
C GLU A 149 -37.11 5.43 -14.45
N GLN A 150 -37.31 4.13 -14.68
CA GLN A 150 -37.95 3.24 -13.71
C GLN A 150 -37.22 3.10 -12.37
N PHE A 151 -35.92 3.39 -12.32
CA PHE A 151 -35.07 3.28 -11.13
C PHE A 151 -34.63 4.64 -10.57
N GLU A 152 -34.82 5.71 -11.33
CA GLU A 152 -34.33 7.04 -10.97
C GLU A 152 -34.98 7.54 -9.67
N GLY A 153 -34.17 8.14 -8.79
CA GLY A 153 -34.57 8.66 -7.48
C GLY A 153 -34.82 7.60 -6.40
N LYS A 154 -34.91 6.31 -6.76
CA LYS A 154 -35.21 5.22 -5.82
C LYS A 154 -34.00 4.92 -4.92
N ARG A 155 -34.29 4.67 -3.64
CA ARG A 155 -33.39 4.00 -2.67
C ARG A 155 -33.69 2.51 -2.69
N TYR A 156 -32.82 1.69 -2.11
CA TYR A 156 -33.09 0.25 -1.92
C TYR A 156 -34.48 -0.02 -1.32
N LYS A 157 -34.83 0.74 -0.27
CA LYS A 157 -36.15 0.63 0.41
C LYS A 157 -37.34 1.15 -0.41
N ASP A 158 -37.10 1.93 -1.46
CA ASP A 158 -38.15 2.47 -2.35
C ASP A 158 -38.31 1.61 -3.63
N LEU A 159 -37.44 0.62 -3.86
CA LEU A 159 -37.61 -0.35 -4.93
C LEU A 159 -38.92 -1.10 -4.76
N ASP A 160 -39.57 -1.40 -5.89
CA ASP A 160 -40.72 -2.30 -5.88
C ASP A 160 -40.28 -3.71 -5.45
N VAL A 161 -41.26 -4.54 -5.09
CA VAL A 161 -40.97 -5.88 -4.55
C VAL A 161 -40.26 -6.77 -5.58
N GLY A 162 -40.52 -6.57 -6.88
CA GLY A 162 -39.90 -7.37 -7.95
C GLY A 162 -38.46 -6.95 -8.21
N ASP A 163 -38.19 -5.65 -8.32
CA ASP A 163 -36.88 -5.03 -8.44
C ASP A 163 -35.99 -5.39 -7.26
N ARG A 164 -36.51 -5.29 -6.04
CA ARG A 164 -35.76 -5.63 -4.83
C ARG A 164 -35.37 -7.09 -4.83
N ARG A 165 -36.31 -8.00 -5.12
CA ARG A 165 -36.01 -9.43 -5.25
C ARG A 165 -34.98 -9.70 -6.33
N ARG A 166 -35.08 -9.08 -7.51
CA ARG A 166 -34.07 -9.22 -8.57
C ARG A 166 -32.68 -8.80 -8.11
N LEU A 167 -32.58 -7.67 -7.39
CA LEU A 167 -31.32 -7.21 -6.85
C LEU A 167 -30.78 -8.18 -5.78
N ASP A 168 -31.61 -8.57 -4.81
CA ASP A 168 -31.25 -9.48 -3.71
C ASP A 168 -30.79 -10.83 -4.25
N ASP A 169 -31.55 -11.40 -5.21
CA ASP A 169 -31.31 -12.71 -5.83
C ASP A 169 -30.20 -12.68 -6.92
N SER A 170 -29.66 -11.51 -7.25
CA SER A 170 -28.57 -11.41 -8.21
C SER A 170 -27.33 -12.12 -7.68
N ILE A 171 -26.63 -12.84 -8.56
CA ILE A 171 -25.44 -13.60 -8.21
C ILE A 171 -24.20 -12.78 -8.57
N ILE A 172 -23.27 -12.66 -7.62
CA ILE A 172 -21.91 -12.18 -7.90
C ILE A 172 -20.96 -13.36 -7.78
N HIS A 173 -20.36 -13.70 -8.92
CA HIS A 173 -19.34 -14.74 -8.98
C HIS A 173 -18.17 -14.37 -8.09
N THR A 174 -17.79 -15.27 -7.19
CA THR A 174 -16.70 -15.02 -6.25
C THR A 174 -15.67 -16.11 -6.35
N THR A 175 -14.43 -15.73 -6.59
CA THR A 175 -13.29 -16.65 -6.53
C THR A 175 -12.63 -16.49 -5.17
N ILE A 176 -12.63 -17.56 -4.37
CA ILE A 176 -11.90 -17.59 -3.10
C ILE A 176 -10.54 -18.23 -3.34
N ILE A 177 -9.49 -17.49 -2.99
CA ILE A 177 -8.11 -17.92 -3.04
C ILE A 177 -7.67 -18.28 -1.62
N ARG A 178 -6.98 -19.42 -1.50
CA ARG A 178 -6.27 -19.86 -0.31
C ARG A 178 -4.82 -20.13 -0.65
N GLN A 179 -3.94 -19.79 0.28
CA GLN A 179 -2.53 -20.15 0.20
C GLN A 179 -2.36 -21.50 0.90
N ASP A 180 -1.82 -22.48 0.19
CA ASP A 180 -1.52 -23.78 0.77
C ASP A 180 -0.08 -23.77 1.32
N GLU A 181 0.89 -23.27 0.54
CA GLU A 181 2.30 -23.09 0.94
C GLU A 181 2.98 -21.95 0.14
N PRO A 182 3.97 -21.23 0.73
CA PRO A 182 4.40 -21.26 2.13
C PRO A 182 3.43 -20.51 3.04
N THR A 183 3.32 -20.91 4.30
CA THR A 183 2.36 -20.31 5.24
C THR A 183 2.87 -19.04 5.92
N ASP A 184 4.17 -18.72 5.79
CA ASP A 184 4.87 -17.86 6.75
C ASP A 184 5.05 -16.41 6.30
N ASP A 185 4.93 -16.12 4.99
CA ASP A 185 5.30 -14.81 4.44
C ASP A 185 4.29 -14.17 3.50
N GLN A 186 3.12 -14.78 3.26
CA GLN A 186 2.05 -14.29 2.37
C GLN A 186 2.51 -13.82 0.97
N SER A 187 3.72 -14.19 0.53
CA SER A 187 4.37 -13.72 -0.71
C SER A 187 3.57 -14.09 -1.97
N SER A 188 2.91 -15.25 -1.93
CA SER A 188 2.06 -15.75 -3.01
C SER A 188 0.82 -14.88 -3.21
N ILE A 189 0.17 -14.49 -2.12
CA ILE A 189 -1.03 -13.66 -2.14
C ILE A 189 -0.71 -12.25 -2.60
N TYR A 190 0.43 -11.72 -2.15
CA TYR A 190 0.96 -10.45 -2.67
C TYR A 190 1.07 -10.47 -4.19
N SER A 191 1.70 -11.50 -4.76
CA SER A 191 1.88 -11.63 -6.21
C SER A 191 0.57 -11.77 -6.97
N ILE A 192 -0.41 -12.50 -6.42
CA ILE A 192 -1.74 -12.62 -7.02
C ILE A 192 -2.47 -11.29 -7.01
N PHE A 193 -2.42 -10.58 -5.88
CA PHE A 193 -3.02 -9.27 -5.74
C PHE A 193 -2.38 -8.25 -6.70
N GLU A 194 -1.05 -8.21 -6.80
CA GLU A 194 -0.34 -7.34 -7.77
C GLU A 194 -0.77 -7.62 -9.22
N ARG A 195 -1.02 -8.88 -9.57
CA ARG A 195 -1.45 -9.29 -10.93
C ARG A 195 -2.93 -9.01 -11.21
N LEU A 196 -3.82 -9.32 -10.28
CA LEU A 196 -5.26 -9.07 -10.42
C LEU A 196 -5.57 -7.58 -10.48
N ASN A 197 -4.78 -6.76 -9.77
CA ASN A 197 -4.98 -5.33 -9.74
C ASN A 197 -4.64 -4.60 -11.05
N LYS A 198 -4.02 -5.26 -12.04
CA LYS A 198 -3.56 -4.65 -13.31
C LYS A 198 -4.66 -4.12 -14.24
N GLY A 199 -5.93 -4.46 -13.99
CA GLY A 199 -7.06 -4.04 -14.83
C GLY A 199 -7.70 -2.69 -14.47
N GLY A 200 -7.26 -2.02 -13.38
CA GLY A 200 -7.85 -0.78 -12.86
C GLY A 200 -6.83 0.18 -12.25
N ILE A 201 -7.20 1.00 -11.26
CA ILE A 201 -6.24 1.81 -10.50
C ILE A 201 -5.37 0.85 -9.67
N ASN A 202 -4.18 0.52 -10.19
CA ASN A 202 -3.21 -0.36 -9.54
C ASN A 202 -2.89 0.14 -8.14
N LEU A 203 -2.75 -0.76 -7.18
CA LEU A 203 -2.20 -0.44 -5.86
C LEU A 203 -0.69 -0.41 -5.93
N GLN A 204 -0.07 0.49 -5.17
CA GLN A 204 1.36 0.51 -4.97
C GLN A 204 1.75 -0.62 -4.01
N PRO A 205 3.00 -1.11 -4.09
CA PRO A 205 3.52 -2.16 -3.23
C PRO A 205 3.18 -2.00 -1.75
N GLN A 206 3.39 -0.80 -1.18
CA GLN A 206 3.11 -0.56 0.22
C GLN A 206 1.62 -0.63 0.58
N GLU A 207 0.72 -0.21 -0.32
CA GLU A 207 -0.72 -0.36 -0.10
C GLU A 207 -1.13 -1.84 -0.04
N ILE A 208 -0.50 -2.69 -0.87
CA ILE A 208 -0.68 -4.14 -0.80
C ILE A 208 -0.18 -4.69 0.53
N ARG A 209 1.01 -4.26 0.99
CA ARG A 209 1.60 -4.74 2.26
C ARG A 209 0.74 -4.41 3.46
N VAL A 210 0.21 -3.20 3.53
CA VAL A 210 -0.67 -2.76 4.62
C VAL A 210 -1.93 -3.63 4.69
N ALA A 211 -2.48 -4.04 3.54
CA ALA A 211 -3.65 -4.93 3.47
C ALA A 211 -3.36 -6.36 3.95
N LEU A 212 -2.25 -6.92 3.48
CA LEU A 212 -1.91 -8.33 3.73
C LEU A 212 -1.35 -8.53 5.14
N TYR A 213 -0.34 -7.74 5.50
CA TYR A 213 0.38 -7.83 6.77
C TYR A 213 -0.20 -6.91 7.84
N HIS A 214 -1.53 -6.81 7.91
CA HIS A 214 -2.23 -6.04 8.94
C HIS A 214 -1.79 -6.46 10.35
N GLY A 215 -1.66 -5.52 11.29
CA GLY A 215 -1.22 -5.83 12.65
C GLY A 215 -0.59 -4.65 13.38
N LYS A 216 0.01 -4.92 14.54
CA LYS A 216 0.62 -3.90 15.40
C LYS A 216 1.72 -3.12 14.68
N PHE A 217 2.50 -3.76 13.82
CA PHE A 217 3.63 -3.09 13.16
C PHE A 217 3.19 -2.04 12.13
N VAL A 218 2.10 -2.31 11.39
CA VAL A 218 1.48 -1.32 10.49
C VAL A 218 1.06 -0.05 11.26
N ARG A 219 0.49 -0.19 12.46
CA ARG A 219 0.16 0.97 13.32
C ARG A 219 1.39 1.78 13.71
N VAL A 220 2.50 1.10 14.05
CA VAL A 220 3.75 1.78 14.38
C VAL A 220 4.26 2.58 13.19
N LEU A 221 4.30 1.98 12.00
CA LEU A 221 4.70 2.69 10.77
C LEU A 221 3.82 3.93 10.51
N GLN A 222 2.51 3.84 10.72
CA GLN A 222 1.57 4.97 10.60
C GLN A 222 1.83 6.07 11.64
N ALA A 223 2.05 5.70 12.90
CA ALA A 223 2.35 6.66 13.96
C ALA A 223 3.66 7.39 13.69
N LEU A 224 4.69 6.68 13.19
CA LEU A 224 5.97 7.25 12.81
C LEU A 224 5.87 8.16 11.59
N ASN A 225 4.96 7.86 10.66
CA ASN A 225 4.72 8.69 9.48
C ASN A 225 4.21 10.10 9.84
N ASN A 226 3.63 10.27 11.02
CA ASN A 226 3.12 11.56 11.49
C ASN A 226 4.12 12.33 12.37
N ARG A 227 5.34 11.83 12.58
CA ARG A 227 6.35 12.51 13.40
C ARG A 227 6.88 13.77 12.71
N GLU A 228 6.98 14.86 13.46
CA GLU A 228 7.40 16.17 12.95
C GLU A 228 8.72 16.10 12.19
N ALA A 229 9.76 15.50 12.78
CA ALA A 229 11.07 15.39 12.13
C ALA A 229 11.01 14.61 10.81
N TRP A 230 10.17 13.58 10.74
CA TRP A 230 9.97 12.81 9.52
C TRP A 230 9.19 13.60 8.46
N ARG A 231 8.18 14.39 8.85
CA ARG A 231 7.45 15.26 7.92
C ARG A 231 8.31 16.40 7.39
N GLU A 232 9.22 16.94 8.19
CA GLU A 232 10.20 17.93 7.73
C GLU A 232 11.24 17.34 6.76
N LEU A 233 11.69 16.11 7.00
CA LEU A 233 12.66 15.45 6.14
C LEU A 233 12.03 14.89 4.85
N TYR A 234 10.90 14.20 4.97
CA TYR A 234 10.21 13.58 3.84
C TYR A 234 9.36 14.59 3.07
N GLY A 235 8.59 15.44 3.74
CA GLY A 235 7.63 16.35 3.11
C GLY A 235 6.17 15.94 3.38
N LYS A 236 5.29 16.23 2.41
CA LYS A 236 3.85 15.94 2.52
C LYS A 236 3.58 14.45 2.56
N GLU A 237 2.50 14.07 3.23
CA GLU A 237 2.01 12.69 3.25
C GLU A 237 1.69 12.19 1.84
N SER A 238 2.14 10.98 1.53
CA SER A 238 1.85 10.34 0.24
C SER A 238 0.49 9.68 0.30
N SER A 239 -0.39 10.00 -0.66
CA SER A 239 -1.70 9.33 -0.77
C SER A 239 -1.57 7.84 -1.13
N ARG A 240 -0.38 7.45 -1.62
CA ARG A 240 -0.02 6.09 -2.04
C ARG A 240 0.92 5.39 -1.07
N LEU A 241 1.10 5.94 0.14
CA LEU A 241 1.89 5.38 1.25
C LEU A 241 3.39 5.20 0.97
N LYS A 242 3.96 5.95 0.01
CA LYS A 242 5.38 5.83 -0.32
C LYS A 242 6.28 6.30 0.83
N ASP A 243 5.82 7.28 1.59
CA ASP A 243 6.46 7.73 2.83
C ASP A 243 6.53 6.63 3.88
N MET A 244 5.42 5.93 4.10
CA MET A 244 5.36 4.80 5.01
C MET A 244 6.28 3.65 4.55
N GLU A 245 6.43 3.45 3.24
CA GLU A 245 7.39 2.49 2.70
C GLU A 245 8.84 2.86 3.03
N MET A 246 9.21 4.14 3.00
CA MET A 246 10.57 4.55 3.37
C MET A 246 10.88 4.22 4.84
N ILE A 247 9.90 4.38 5.74
CA ILE A 247 10.03 3.96 7.14
C ILE A 247 10.20 2.44 7.24
N LEU A 248 9.43 1.68 6.46
CA LEU A 248 9.56 0.23 6.38
C LEU A 248 10.95 -0.20 5.89
N ARG A 249 11.46 0.42 4.81
CA ARG A 249 12.80 0.19 4.27
C ARG A 249 13.88 0.47 5.31
N PHE A 250 13.77 1.57 6.05
CA PHE A 250 14.69 1.89 7.13
C PHE A 250 14.80 0.75 8.14
N PHE A 251 13.69 0.25 8.67
CA PHE A 251 13.72 -0.84 9.65
C PHE A 251 14.19 -2.16 9.03
N ALA A 252 13.73 -2.50 7.84
CA ALA A 252 14.14 -3.72 7.15
C ALA A 252 15.66 -3.74 6.93
N PHE A 253 16.25 -2.65 6.45
CA PHE A 253 17.70 -2.56 6.29
C PHE A 253 18.45 -2.47 7.62
N LEU A 254 17.94 -1.72 8.61
CA LEU A 254 18.61 -1.60 9.91
C LEU A 254 18.79 -2.96 10.60
N TYR A 255 17.79 -3.83 10.54
CA TYR A 255 17.79 -5.10 11.27
C TYR A 255 18.11 -6.33 10.40
N TYR A 256 17.91 -6.25 9.08
CA TYR A 256 18.01 -7.40 8.18
C TYR A 256 18.86 -7.14 6.92
N SER A 257 19.69 -6.09 6.88
CA SER A 257 20.59 -5.81 5.73
C SER A 257 21.43 -7.02 5.32
N ASP A 258 21.95 -7.77 6.29
CA ASP A 258 22.84 -8.92 6.04
C ASP A 258 22.10 -10.11 5.39
N GLN A 259 20.77 -10.12 5.51
CA GLN A 259 19.88 -11.12 4.92
C GLN A 259 19.26 -10.62 3.61
N TYR A 260 19.66 -9.45 3.12
CA TYR A 260 19.12 -8.88 1.89
C TYR A 260 19.35 -9.83 0.71
N ARG A 261 18.24 -10.16 0.06
CA ARG A 261 18.17 -10.91 -1.19
C ARG A 261 17.05 -10.28 -2.00
N GLY A 262 17.40 -9.77 -3.18
CA GLY A 262 16.43 -9.15 -4.07
C GLY A 262 15.39 -10.17 -4.56
N PRO A 263 14.23 -9.67 -5.05
CA PRO A 263 13.90 -8.25 -5.22
C PRO A 263 13.56 -7.54 -3.89
N LEU A 264 13.66 -6.21 -3.86
CA LEU A 264 13.39 -5.39 -2.68
C LEU A 264 11.95 -5.58 -2.18
N LYS A 265 10.96 -5.67 -3.09
CA LYS A 265 9.57 -5.93 -2.72
C LYS A 265 9.43 -7.16 -1.84
N ASP A 266 10.13 -8.25 -2.19
CA ASP A 266 10.11 -9.51 -1.45
C ASP A 266 10.84 -9.37 -0.10
N PHE A 267 11.97 -8.67 -0.08
CA PHE A 267 12.67 -8.36 1.17
C PHE A 267 11.79 -7.61 2.17
N LEU A 268 11.06 -6.59 1.70
CA LEU A 268 10.14 -5.82 2.54
C LEU A 268 8.92 -6.65 2.97
N ASN A 269 8.40 -7.52 2.10
CA ASN A 269 7.32 -8.45 2.43
C ASN A 269 7.73 -9.40 3.57
N ARG A 270 8.92 -10.01 3.47
CA ARG A 270 9.47 -10.88 4.52
C ARG A 270 9.62 -10.16 5.86
N TYR A 271 10.09 -8.91 5.85
CA TYR A 271 10.21 -8.13 7.08
C TYR A 271 8.83 -7.77 7.69
N MET A 272 7.86 -7.39 6.85
CA MET A 272 6.47 -7.15 7.29
C MET A 272 5.86 -8.39 7.96
N ALA A 273 6.02 -9.57 7.37
CA ALA A 273 5.53 -10.83 7.95
C ALA A 273 6.24 -11.15 9.28
N THR A 274 7.57 -11.01 9.29
CA THR A 274 8.41 -11.36 10.44
C THR A 274 8.10 -10.54 11.69
N ASN A 275 7.76 -9.25 11.52
CA ASN A 275 7.48 -8.34 12.64
C ASN A 275 6.01 -7.88 12.70
N GLN A 276 5.08 -8.52 11.99
CA GLN A 276 3.68 -8.11 11.83
C GLN A 276 2.99 -7.73 13.16
N ASN A 277 3.24 -8.50 14.21
CA ASN A 277 2.68 -8.32 15.55
C ASN A 277 3.76 -7.97 16.60
N LEU A 278 4.84 -7.32 16.16
CA LEU A 278 5.97 -6.88 17.00
C LEU A 278 6.70 -8.04 17.70
N GLN A 279 6.86 -9.16 17.01
CA GLN A 279 7.52 -10.35 17.55
C GLN A 279 9.05 -10.24 17.58
N LYS A 280 9.65 -9.29 16.85
CA LYS A 280 11.11 -9.09 16.78
C LYS A 280 11.57 -7.82 17.46
N GLN A 281 11.00 -6.69 17.07
CA GLN A 281 11.28 -5.39 17.68
C GLN A 281 10.01 -4.85 18.31
N SER A 282 10.11 -4.41 19.55
CA SER A 282 9.00 -3.78 20.28
C SER A 282 8.67 -2.41 19.72
N GLU A 283 7.44 -1.96 19.96
CA GLU A 283 6.99 -0.61 19.56
C GLU A 283 7.88 0.49 20.17
N GLN A 284 8.34 0.33 21.41
CA GLN A 284 9.20 1.30 22.08
C GLN A 284 10.57 1.40 21.42
N GLU A 285 11.18 0.28 21.06
CA GLU A 285 12.48 0.25 20.37
C GLU A 285 12.38 0.94 19.00
N LEU A 286 11.34 0.60 18.22
CA LEU A 286 11.10 1.16 16.89
C LEU A 286 10.87 2.68 16.95
N ASN A 287 10.03 3.14 17.88
CA ASN A 287 9.80 4.58 18.09
C ASN A 287 11.10 5.30 18.48
N GLY A 288 11.82 4.76 19.47
CA GLY A 288 13.02 5.40 20.00
C GLY A 288 14.13 5.55 18.96
N ILE A 289 14.43 4.49 18.20
CA ILE A 289 15.50 4.56 17.18
C ILE A 289 15.11 5.46 16.01
N PHE A 290 13.85 5.43 15.56
CA PHE A 290 13.38 6.25 14.45
C PHE A 290 13.39 7.74 14.80
N GLU A 291 12.86 8.12 15.97
CA GLU A 291 12.79 9.52 16.41
C GLU A 291 14.20 10.09 16.65
N ARG A 292 15.09 9.35 17.32
CA ARG A 292 16.49 9.77 17.50
C ARG A 292 17.21 9.95 16.16
N THR A 293 17.00 9.04 15.21
CA THR A 293 17.68 9.07 13.91
C THR A 293 17.18 10.25 13.07
N THR A 294 15.87 10.40 12.92
CA THR A 294 15.27 11.49 12.14
C THR A 294 15.59 12.86 12.74
N GLN A 295 15.53 13.01 14.06
CA GLN A 295 15.90 14.28 14.73
C GLN A 295 17.39 14.63 14.54
N THR A 296 18.26 13.62 14.59
CA THR A 296 19.70 13.81 14.37
C THR A 296 19.98 14.25 12.93
N ILE A 297 19.35 13.61 11.94
CA ILE A 297 19.49 13.98 10.53
C ILE A 297 18.93 15.39 10.28
N LEU A 298 17.73 15.70 10.77
CA LEU A 298 17.10 16.99 10.57
C LEU A 298 17.93 18.13 11.15
N THR A 299 18.40 17.98 12.39
CA THR A 299 19.14 19.05 13.06
C THR A 299 20.62 19.11 12.68
N GLY A 300 21.20 17.99 12.24
CA GLY A 300 22.61 17.90 11.85
C GLY A 300 22.86 18.19 10.38
N ILE A 301 22.05 17.62 9.49
CA ILE A 301 22.21 17.72 8.04
C ILE A 301 21.25 18.76 7.45
N GLY A 302 19.99 18.74 7.89
CA GLY A 302 18.94 19.66 7.45
C GLY A 302 17.79 18.97 6.71
N ALA A 303 16.71 19.71 6.47
CA ALA A 303 15.48 19.21 5.82
C ALA A 303 15.70 18.64 4.40
N LYS A 304 16.78 19.06 3.72
CA LYS A 304 17.14 18.57 2.37
C LYS A 304 17.99 17.30 2.38
N ALA A 305 18.23 16.67 3.53
CA ALA A 305 19.12 15.51 3.63
C ALA A 305 18.76 14.34 2.70
N PHE A 306 17.46 14.14 2.40
CA PHE A 306 16.99 13.08 1.50
C PHE A 306 16.92 13.49 0.03
N ARG A 307 17.27 14.74 -0.30
CA ARG A 307 17.15 15.33 -1.63
C ARG A 307 18.54 15.70 -2.14
N PRO A 308 19.29 14.74 -2.70
CA PRO A 308 20.58 15.05 -3.31
C PRO A 308 20.43 16.04 -4.49
N ASP A 309 19.27 16.03 -5.15
CA ASP A 309 18.84 17.06 -6.09
C ASP A 309 17.45 17.61 -5.69
N ARG A 310 16.41 17.46 -6.52
CA ARG A 310 15.07 18.00 -6.24
C ARG A 310 14.13 17.02 -5.54
N ALA A 311 14.20 15.74 -5.89
CA ALA A 311 13.31 14.69 -5.41
C ALA A 311 13.91 13.95 -4.21
N VAL A 312 13.06 13.35 -3.39
CA VAL A 312 13.50 12.41 -2.35
C VAL A 312 14.10 11.19 -3.03
N ASN A 313 15.36 10.84 -2.76
CA ASN A 313 15.98 9.64 -3.33
C ASN A 313 15.91 8.49 -2.31
N ALA A 314 15.23 7.41 -2.68
CA ALA A 314 14.97 6.28 -1.77
C ALA A 314 16.27 5.60 -1.31
N ALA A 315 17.26 5.48 -2.19
CA ALA A 315 18.54 4.87 -1.85
C ALA A 315 19.36 5.72 -0.87
N VAL A 316 19.27 7.06 -0.95
CA VAL A 316 19.85 7.98 0.05
C VAL A 316 19.14 7.85 1.39
N VAL A 317 17.80 7.75 1.40
CA VAL A 317 17.04 7.55 2.65
C VAL A 317 17.49 6.25 3.33
N ASP A 318 17.57 5.15 2.58
CA ASP A 318 18.00 3.83 3.07
C ASP A 318 19.35 3.91 3.80
N SER A 319 20.38 4.39 3.10
CA SER A 319 21.76 4.40 3.61
C SER A 319 21.99 5.45 4.69
N LEU A 320 21.43 6.65 4.55
CA LEU A 320 21.60 7.71 5.52
C LEU A 320 20.96 7.35 6.86
N MET A 321 19.71 6.89 6.83
CA MET A 321 19.01 6.53 8.07
C MET A 321 19.68 5.35 8.76
N VAL A 322 20.07 4.30 8.03
CA VAL A 322 20.76 3.13 8.61
C VAL A 322 22.12 3.51 9.18
N GLY A 323 22.94 4.27 8.44
CA GLY A 323 24.27 4.68 8.87
C GLY A 323 24.23 5.54 10.14
N VAL A 324 23.33 6.52 10.20
CA VAL A 324 23.14 7.36 11.39
C VAL A 324 22.59 6.55 12.57
N ALA A 325 21.59 5.69 12.35
CA ALA A 325 21.02 4.85 13.41
C ALA A 325 22.07 3.92 14.03
N LYS A 326 22.88 3.24 13.20
CA LYS A 326 23.98 2.38 13.66
C LYS A 326 25.06 3.17 14.42
N ARG A 327 25.34 4.42 14.04
CA ARG A 327 26.23 5.28 14.83
C ARG A 327 25.60 5.65 16.18
N LEU A 328 24.30 5.98 16.22
CA LEU A 328 23.59 6.36 17.44
C LEU A 328 23.49 5.24 18.48
N ASP A 329 23.67 3.98 18.07
CA ASP A 329 23.80 2.82 18.97
C ASP A 329 25.08 2.88 19.81
N LYS A 330 26.13 3.52 19.30
CA LYS A 330 27.41 3.75 20.02
C LYS A 330 27.40 4.97 20.94
N GLY A 331 26.29 5.72 20.99
CA GLY A 331 26.15 6.95 21.76
C GLY A 331 25.62 8.12 20.91
N ASN A 332 25.30 9.23 21.56
CA ASN A 332 24.81 10.43 20.87
C ASN A 332 25.89 11.05 19.97
N ILE A 333 25.45 11.74 18.92
CA ILE A 333 26.32 12.55 18.06
C ILE A 333 26.22 14.00 18.54
N GLU A 334 27.29 14.51 19.12
CA GLU A 334 27.35 15.87 19.67
C GLU A 334 27.75 16.89 18.60
N ASP A 335 28.68 16.53 17.71
CA ASP A 335 29.13 17.42 16.64
C ASP A 335 28.30 17.27 15.36
N LYS A 336 27.23 18.05 15.32
CA LYS A 336 26.35 18.19 14.15
C LYS A 336 27.07 18.71 12.90
N ARG A 337 28.11 19.54 13.05
CA ARG A 337 28.88 20.06 11.90
C ARG A 337 29.75 18.97 11.30
N TYR A 338 30.32 18.11 12.14
CA TYR A 338 31.02 16.93 11.68
C TYR A 338 30.09 16.01 10.88
N LEU A 339 28.88 15.74 11.40
CA LEU A 339 27.89 14.93 10.70
C LEU A 339 27.57 15.49 9.30
N LYS A 340 27.31 16.79 9.18
CA LYS A 340 27.08 17.45 7.88
C LYS A 340 28.27 17.29 6.94
N LYS A 341 29.48 17.51 7.44
CA LYS A 341 30.71 17.38 6.64
C LYS A 341 30.89 15.96 6.10
N GLN A 342 30.64 14.93 6.91
CA GLN A 342 30.72 13.54 6.45
C GLN A 342 29.64 13.20 5.44
N PHE A 343 28.42 13.72 5.62
CA PHE A 343 27.36 13.57 4.64
C PHE A 343 27.75 14.21 3.30
N ASP A 344 28.30 15.41 3.30
CA ASP A 344 28.73 16.09 2.07
C ASP A 344 29.84 15.32 1.36
N ALA A 345 30.83 14.83 2.11
CA ALA A 345 31.90 13.99 1.56
C ALA A 345 31.37 12.65 1.00
N LEU A 346 30.35 12.07 1.63
CA LEU A 346 29.69 10.86 1.13
C LEU A 346 28.96 11.12 -0.19
N MET A 347 28.28 12.26 -0.31
CA MET A 347 27.58 12.66 -1.54
C MET A 347 28.54 12.96 -2.72
N GLU A 348 29.77 13.39 -2.42
CA GLU A 348 30.83 13.59 -3.40
C GLU A 348 31.58 12.28 -3.76
N ASN A 349 31.32 11.17 -3.06
CA ASN A 349 31.98 9.89 -3.31
C ASN A 349 31.38 9.20 -4.55
N THR A 350 32.18 9.10 -5.62
CA THR A 350 31.78 8.47 -6.89
C THR A 350 31.26 7.04 -6.76
N GLU A 351 31.79 6.22 -5.83
CA GLU A 351 31.29 4.86 -5.61
C GLU A 351 29.91 4.86 -4.95
N TYR A 352 29.67 5.82 -4.06
CA TYR A 352 28.38 6.01 -3.40
C TYR A 352 27.33 6.53 -4.38
N THR A 353 27.65 7.58 -5.14
CA THR A 353 26.75 8.17 -6.16
C THR A 353 26.29 7.12 -7.16
N LYS A 354 27.20 6.27 -7.66
CA LYS A 354 26.84 5.15 -8.55
C LYS A 354 25.89 4.14 -7.90
N ALA A 355 26.00 3.91 -6.59
CA ALA A 355 25.19 2.94 -5.87
C ALA A 355 23.77 3.46 -5.54
N ILE A 356 23.51 4.76 -5.71
CA ILE A 356 22.20 5.39 -5.48
C ILE A 356 21.50 5.82 -6.78
N GLU A 357 22.17 5.74 -7.95
CA GLU A 357 21.66 6.21 -9.25
C GLU A 357 21.23 5.10 -10.22
N ALA A 358 21.65 3.85 -10.04
CA ALA A 358 21.31 2.78 -10.96
C ALA A 358 21.34 1.41 -10.28
N ASN A 359 20.38 0.54 -10.62
CA ASN A 359 20.20 -0.78 -10.01
C ASN A 359 20.35 -0.72 -8.49
N THR A 360 19.71 0.28 -7.89
CA THR A 360 19.68 0.56 -6.46
C THR A 360 19.07 -0.60 -5.66
N ALA A 361 18.26 -1.46 -6.27
CA ALA A 361 17.77 -2.69 -5.65
C ALA A 361 18.77 -3.87 -5.75
N ASP A 362 19.82 -3.78 -6.58
CA ASP A 362 20.80 -4.87 -6.67
C ASP A 362 21.58 -5.01 -5.36
N LYS A 363 21.74 -6.27 -4.94
CA LYS A 363 22.42 -6.62 -3.68
C LYS A 363 23.77 -5.93 -3.52
N ILE A 364 24.57 -5.87 -4.59
CA ILE A 364 25.90 -5.24 -4.56
C ILE A 364 25.80 -3.74 -4.26
N ASN A 365 24.83 -3.04 -4.86
CA ASN A 365 24.65 -1.60 -4.65
C ASN A 365 24.05 -1.30 -3.28
N VAL A 366 23.13 -2.14 -2.79
CA VAL A 366 22.62 -2.09 -1.42
C VAL A 366 23.76 -2.22 -0.41
N GLU A 367 24.53 -3.30 -0.48
CA GLU A 367 25.67 -3.53 0.42
C GLU A 367 26.68 -2.39 0.34
N ARG A 368 26.98 -1.90 -0.87
CA ARG A 368 27.92 -0.80 -1.08
C ARG A 368 27.45 0.50 -0.44
N ARG A 369 26.21 0.93 -0.70
CA ARG A 369 25.72 2.22 -0.17
C ARG A 369 25.57 2.20 1.35
N LEU A 370 25.11 1.07 1.92
CA LEU A 370 24.98 0.91 3.36
C LEU A 370 26.36 0.93 4.03
N ARG A 371 27.32 0.16 3.51
CA ARG A 371 28.69 0.14 4.02
C ARG A 371 29.36 1.51 3.99
N LEU A 372 29.30 2.21 2.85
CA LEU A 372 29.91 3.54 2.70
C LEU A 372 29.29 4.57 3.65
N ALA A 373 27.97 4.54 3.86
CA ALA A 373 27.31 5.40 4.82
C ALA A 373 27.71 5.06 6.27
N GLU A 374 27.75 3.78 6.63
CA GLU A 374 28.20 3.32 7.95
C GLU A 374 29.64 3.76 8.24
N GLU A 375 30.55 3.61 7.27
CA GLU A 375 31.94 4.06 7.38
C GLU A 375 32.03 5.57 7.59
N ALA A 376 31.31 6.35 6.77
CA ALA A 376 31.30 7.82 6.84
C ALA A 376 30.84 8.35 8.21
N PHE A 377 29.81 7.74 8.80
CA PHE A 377 29.25 8.19 10.08
C PHE A 377 29.89 7.52 11.30
N SER A 378 30.70 6.47 11.11
CA SER A 378 31.28 5.67 12.22
C SER A 378 32.07 6.46 13.25
N GLN A 379 32.69 7.57 12.81
CA GLN A 379 33.56 8.43 13.63
C GLN A 379 32.89 9.76 14.03
N ALA A 380 31.61 9.96 13.73
CA ALA A 380 30.92 11.16 14.17
C ALA A 380 30.94 11.22 15.70
N PRO A 381 31.53 12.24 16.34
CA PRO A 381 31.74 12.23 17.78
C PRO A 381 30.43 12.43 18.55
#